data_AF-A0A1V5FSB2-F1
#
_entry.id   AF-A0A1V5FSB2-F1
#
_cell.length_a   1.000
_cell.length_b   1.000
_cell.length_c   1.000
_cell.angle_alpha   90.00
_cell.angle_beta   90.00
_cell.angle_gamma   90.00
#
_symmetry.space_group_name_H-M   'P 1'
#
loop_
_entity.id
_entity.type
_entity.pdbx_description
1 polymer ?
#
loop_
_entity_poly.entity_id
_entity_poly.type
_entity_poly.pdbx_seq_one_letter_code
_entity_poly.pdbx_strand_id
1 'polypeptide(L)' 'MEKVSKGKRVATRVRQLGEEDRVAEIARLLGGDADSDLGREHARALLAEAARHG' A
#
# COMPACT_ATOMS: atom_id res chain seq x y z
N MET A 1 27.45 -11.37 10.49
CA MET A 1 26.78 -10.11 10.07
C MET A 1 27.37 -9.71 8.73
N GLU A 2 26.71 -10.05 7.62
CA GLU A 2 27.13 -9.58 6.30
C GLU A 2 26.44 -8.27 5.97
N LYS A 3 27.25 -7.21 5.80
CA LYS A 3 26.80 -5.90 5.34
C LYS A 3 27.11 -5.80 3.86
N VAL A 4 26.16 -6.20 3.01
CA VAL A 4 26.31 -6.03 1.55
C VAL A 4 25.77 -4.65 1.17
N SER A 5 26.64 -3.65 1.19
CA SER A 5 26.35 -2.35 0.58
C SER A 5 26.37 -2.50 -0.94
N LYS A 6 25.20 -2.64 -1.58
CA LYS A 6 25.08 -2.35 -3.02
C LYS A 6 25.11 -0.83 -3.21
N GLY A 7 25.96 -0.38 -4.14
CA GLY A 7 26.47 0.99 -4.28
C GLY A 7 25.43 2.12 -4.27
N LYS A 8 25.96 3.35 -4.10
CA LYS A 8 25.31 4.66 -3.89
C LYS A 8 24.27 5.10 -4.95
N ARG A 9 23.38 4.23 -5.42
CA ARG A 9 22.34 4.53 -6.41
C ARG A 9 21.00 4.06 -5.86
N VAL A 10 20.05 4.99 -5.76
CA VAL A 10 18.66 4.68 -5.47
C VAL A 10 18.06 3.96 -6.68
N ALA A 11 17.37 2.86 -6.44
CA ALA A 11 16.68 2.10 -7.48
C ALA A 11 15.19 1.99 -7.14
N THR A 12 14.34 2.17 -8.15
CA THR A 12 12.90 1.95 -8.03
C THR A 12 12.59 0.47 -8.19
N ARG A 13 11.74 -0.07 -7.31
CA ARG A 13 11.23 -1.43 -7.42
C ARG A 13 9.71 -1.40 -7.36
N VAL A 14 9.08 -2.10 -8.29
CA VAL A 14 7.63 -2.35 -8.28
C VAL A 14 7.40 -3.76 -7.74
N ARG A 15 6.39 -3.92 -6.88
CA ARG A 15 5.92 -5.22 -6.40
C ARG A 15 4.40 -5.25 -6.40
N GLN A 16 3.84 -6.44 -6.52
CA GLN A 16 2.43 -6.66 -6.26
C GLN A 16 2.16 -6.60 -4.75
N LEU A 17 1.06 -5.95 -4.38
CA LEU A 17 0.57 -5.90 -3.00
C LEU A 17 -0.50 -6.99 -2.79
N GLY A 18 -0.46 -7.62 -1.62
CA GLY A 18 -1.56 -8.46 -1.13
C GLY A 18 -2.77 -7.61 -0.72
N GLU A 19 -3.89 -8.24 -0.38
CA GLU A 19 -5.15 -7.54 -0.12
C GLU A 19 -5.05 -6.55 1.05
N GLU A 20 -4.54 -6.99 2.21
CA GLU A 20 -4.39 -6.10 3.37
C GLU A 20 -3.33 -5.00 3.14
N ASP A 21 -2.24 -5.30 2.42
CA ASP A 21 -1.24 -4.30 2.01
C ASP A 21 -1.86 -3.23 1.09
N ARG A 22 -2.80 -3.62 0.22
CA ARG A 22 -3.51 -2.67 -0.65
C ARG A 22 -4.44 -1.76 0.14
N VAL A 23 -5.17 -2.31 1.11
CA VAL A 23 -6.04 -1.52 2.00
C VAL A 23 -5.21 -0.46 2.75
N ALA A 24 -4.09 -0.87 3.33
CA ALA A 24 -3.20 0.04 4.06
C ALA A 24 -2.63 1.13 3.15
N GLU A 25 -2.19 0.79 1.94
CA GLU A 25 -1.66 1.77 1.00
C GLU A 25 -2.74 2.76 0.52
N ILE A 26 -3.96 2.30 0.27
CA ILE A 26 -5.07 3.19 -0.11
C ILE A 26 -5.46 4.09 1.07
N ALA A 27 -5.52 3.57 2.30
CA ALA A 27 -5.75 4.38 3.49
C ALA A 27 -4.69 5.49 3.63
N ARG A 28 -3.41 5.15 3.42
CA ARG A 28 -2.30 6.11 3.40
C ARG A 28 -2.45 7.15 2.30
N LEU A 29 -2.90 6.76 1.11
CA LEU A 29 -3.09 7.68 -0.02
C LEU A 29 -4.25 8.66 0.22
N LEU A 30 -5.33 8.21 0.89
CA LEU A 30 -6.52 9.03 1.17
C LEU A 30 -6.34 9.94 2.37
N GLY A 31 -5.78 9.42 3.46
CA GLY A 31 -5.74 10.08 4.77
C GLY A 31 -4.34 10.39 5.30
N GLY A 32 -3.29 9.97 4.58
CA GLY A 32 -1.90 10.14 5.02
C GLY A 32 -1.40 9.09 6.02
N ASP A 33 -2.31 8.28 6.58
CA ASP A 33 -2.02 7.25 7.58
C ASP A 33 -2.57 5.88 7.16
N ALA A 34 -1.69 4.88 7.11
CA ALA A 34 -2.00 3.52 6.69
C ALA A 34 -2.73 2.70 7.78
N ASP A 35 -2.60 3.13 9.04
CA ASP A 35 -3.12 2.44 10.21
C ASP A 35 -4.42 3.08 10.75
N SER A 36 -4.88 4.15 10.13
CA SER A 36 -6.16 4.79 10.47
C SER A 36 -7.34 3.84 10.24
N ASP A 37 -8.08 3.51 11.30
CA ASP A 37 -9.26 2.63 11.22
C ASP A 37 -10.30 3.14 10.22
N LEU A 38 -10.65 4.43 10.29
CA LEU A 38 -11.58 5.06 9.36
C LEU A 38 -11.05 5.05 7.92
N GLY A 39 -9.74 5.32 7.75
CA GLY A 39 -9.09 5.28 6.44
C GLY A 39 -9.13 3.89 5.81
N ARG A 40 -8.88 2.84 6.62
CA ARG A 40 -8.93 1.44 6.18
C ARG A 40 -10.34 0.98 5.86
N GLU A 41 -11.33 1.39 6.64
CA GLU A 41 -12.75 1.12 6.33
C GLU A 41 -13.14 1.73 4.98
N HIS A 42 -12.81 3.00 4.75
CA HIS A 42 -13.09 3.68 3.49
C HIS A 42 -12.33 3.02 2.32
N ALA A 43 -11.07 2.65 2.51
CA ALA A 43 -10.27 1.95 1.52
C ALA A 43 -10.90 0.61 1.09
N ARG A 44 -11.42 -0.18 2.05
CA ARG A 44 -12.14 -1.42 1.76
C ARG A 44 -13.42 -1.17 0.95
N ALA A 45 -14.17 -0.13 1.27
CA ALA A 45 -15.37 0.23 0.52
C ALA A 45 -15.06 0.59 -0.94
N LEU A 46 -14.00 1.35 -1.19
CA LEU A 46 -13.55 1.71 -2.54
C LEU A 46 -13.09 0.50 -3.34
N LEU A 47 -12.31 -0.41 -2.73
CA LEU A 47 -11.89 -1.65 -3.38
C LEU A 47 -13.09 -2.53 -3.74
N ALA A 48 -14.06 -2.64 -2.84
CA ALA A 48 -15.28 -3.39 -3.09
C ALA A 48 -16.11 -2.78 -4.23
N GLU A 49 -16.19 -1.45 -4.32
CA GLU A 49 -16.82 -0.75 -5.44
C GLU A 49 -16.07 -0.98 -6.76
N ALA A 50 -14.75 -0.85 -6.76
CA ALA A 50 -13.93 -1.12 -7.93
C ALA A 50 -14.11 -2.57 -8.44
N ALA A 51 -14.24 -3.54 -7.53
CA ALA A 51 -14.50 -4.94 -7.88
C ALA A 51 -15.91 -5.16 -8.48
N ARG A 52 -16.89 -4.31 -8.18
CA ARG A 52 -18.24 -4.37 -8.77
C ARG A 52 -18.30 -3.82 -10.19
N HIS A 53 -17.36 -2.94 -10.55
CA HIS A 53 -17.33 -2.22 -11.83
C HIS A 53 -16.16 -2.62 -12.75
N GLY A 54 -15.37 -3.61 -12.34
CA GLY A 54 -14.19 -4.11 -13.06
C GLY A 54 -14.46 -5.33 -13.94
#